data_AF-A0A2W4R739-F1
#
_entry.id   AF-A0A2W4R739-F1
#
_cell.length_a   1.000
_cell.length_b   1.000
_cell.length_c   1.000
_cell.angle_alpha   90.00
_cell.angle_beta   90.00
_cell.angle_gamma   90.00
#
_symmetry.space_group_name_H-M   'P 1'
#
loop_
_entity.id
_entity.type
_entity.pdbx_description
1 polymer ?
#
loop_
_entity_poly.entity_id
_entity_poly.type
_entity_poly.pdbx_seq_one_letter_code
_entity_poly.pdbx_strand_id
1 'polypeptide(L)'
;MTEFGRLVAERMGWTVPSLDSASSILDFMRESAAFQRKVEDWAKANPGEASELRQRAAEEATRKHEERIAERLQERADARAASAPRKLAAFLSAIGVGDVTRDAVVGSLEETVALRAVKEWTKTGGILLLLGSKGTGKTTAAAWGLSMLGVTTWPRCFCDRCCGGGPREDCLVGAGHRARVSEEELNPAKARFFKAGHLAAALHRPGGEAIWDEARKVYVLAIDDLGREYSDQHGRWLAELDLLIDDRHEMRRPTIITSNLSPKEFIERYGERIADRIRQMGLVVNCVGESLRRKAG
;
A
#
# COMPACT_ATOMS: atom_id res chain seq x y z
N MET A 1 26.42 -17.04 29.62
CA MET A 1 26.55 -18.49 29.87
C MET A 1 26.06 -19.23 28.64
N THR A 2 26.75 -20.30 28.23
CA THR A 2 26.36 -21.09 27.04
C THR A 2 25.27 -22.11 27.38
N GLU A 3 24.39 -22.43 26.43
CA GLU A 3 23.37 -23.47 26.62
C GLU A 3 24.01 -24.83 26.93
N PHE A 4 25.16 -25.12 26.31
CA PHE A 4 25.96 -26.31 26.61
C PHE A 4 26.34 -26.42 28.09
N GLY A 5 26.84 -25.35 28.70
CA GLY A 5 27.22 -25.36 30.11
C GLY A 5 26.01 -25.55 31.05
N ARG A 6 24.83 -25.08 30.65
CA ARG A 6 23.57 -25.29 31.38
C ARG A 6 23.15 -26.76 31.35
N LEU A 7 23.17 -27.39 30.18
CA LEU A 7 22.83 -28.80 30.01
C LEU A 7 23.79 -29.73 30.77
N VAL A 8 25.08 -29.39 30.80
CA VAL A 8 26.07 -30.11 31.62
C VAL A 8 25.75 -29.97 33.11
N ALA A 9 25.37 -28.77 33.55
CA ALA A 9 25.00 -28.54 34.95
C ALA A 9 23.79 -29.39 35.37
N GLU A 10 22.74 -29.39 34.55
CA GLU A 10 21.52 -30.17 34.78
C GLU A 10 21.82 -31.67 34.88
N ARG A 11 22.61 -32.19 33.92
CA ARG A 11 23.04 -33.59 33.90
C ARG A 11 23.81 -33.99 35.15
N MET A 12 24.67 -33.10 35.65
CA MET A 12 25.57 -33.37 36.77
C MET A 12 24.99 -32.94 38.13
N GLY A 13 23.78 -32.37 38.17
CA GLY A 13 23.19 -31.80 39.38
C GLY A 13 24.01 -30.62 39.95
N TRP A 14 24.72 -29.88 39.10
CA TRP A 14 25.51 -28.74 39.53
C TRP A 14 24.68 -27.48 39.61
N THR A 15 24.90 -26.70 40.66
CA THR A 15 24.36 -25.35 40.77
C THR A 15 25.02 -24.44 39.75
N VAL A 16 24.18 -23.77 38.96
CA VAL A 16 24.59 -22.79 37.96
C VAL A 16 24.77 -21.42 38.66
N PRO A 17 25.92 -20.73 38.52
CA PRO A 17 26.08 -19.39 39.06
C PRO A 17 25.02 -18.42 38.54
N SER A 18 24.40 -17.65 39.43
CA SER A 18 23.40 -16.63 39.10
C SER A 18 23.80 -15.28 39.69
N LEU A 19 23.47 -14.20 38.97
CA LEU A 19 23.71 -12.85 39.46
C LEU A 19 22.85 -12.54 40.70
N ASP A 20 21.65 -13.11 40.79
CA ASP A 20 20.71 -12.90 41.90
C ASP A 20 21.20 -13.50 43.23
N SER A 21 22.08 -14.51 43.16
CA SER A 21 22.64 -15.19 44.35
C SER A 21 24.04 -14.70 44.73
N ALA A 22 24.66 -13.87 43.90
CA ALA A 22 26.02 -13.40 44.10
C ALA A 22 26.05 -12.15 44.99
N SER A 23 27.06 -12.03 45.86
CA SER A 23 27.28 -10.85 46.69
C SER A 23 27.66 -9.60 45.89
N SER A 24 28.23 -9.76 44.69
CA SER A 24 28.55 -8.67 43.77
C SER A 24 28.69 -9.16 42.33
N ILE A 25 28.72 -8.24 41.36
CA ILE A 25 29.02 -8.53 39.95
C ILE A 25 30.39 -9.19 39.79
N LEU A 26 31.40 -8.74 40.55
CA LEU A 26 32.76 -9.31 40.49
C LEU A 26 32.80 -10.75 41.03
N ASP A 27 31.99 -11.05 42.04
CA ASP A 27 31.85 -12.42 42.56
C ASP A 27 31.18 -13.32 41.53
N PHE A 28 30.07 -12.87 40.94
CA PHE A 28 29.38 -13.59 39.87
C PHE A 28 30.30 -13.90 38.68
N MET A 29 31.13 -12.94 38.25
CA MET A 29 32.09 -13.15 37.14
C MET A 29 33.14 -14.21 37.49
N ARG A 30 33.66 -14.19 38.72
CA ARG A 30 34.63 -15.19 39.20
C ARG A 30 34.02 -16.59 39.26
N GLU A 31 32.84 -16.71 39.87
CA GLU A 31 32.09 -17.96 39.97
C GLU A 31 31.73 -18.51 38.58
N SER A 32 31.30 -17.64 37.67
CA SER A 32 31.01 -18.00 36.28
C SER A 32 32.23 -18.53 35.53
N ALA A 33 33.39 -17.89 35.71
CA ALA A 33 34.64 -18.35 35.08
C ALA A 33 35.10 -19.70 35.63
N ALA A 34 35.01 -19.90 36.96
CA ALA A 34 35.32 -21.18 37.59
C ALA A 34 34.38 -22.29 37.12
N PHE A 35 33.09 -21.98 36.99
CA PHE A 35 32.08 -22.90 36.47
C PHE A 35 32.35 -23.29 35.00
N GLN A 36 32.72 -22.35 34.14
CA GLN A 36 33.08 -22.66 32.74
C GLN A 36 34.27 -23.62 32.65
N ARG A 37 35.33 -23.40 33.44
CA ARG A 37 36.47 -24.33 33.49
C ARG A 37 36.04 -25.74 33.93
N LYS A 38 35.21 -25.82 34.97
CA LYS A 38 34.65 -27.09 35.47
C LYS A 38 33.86 -27.85 34.38
N VAL A 39 33.08 -27.13 33.58
CA VAL A 39 32.35 -27.69 32.42
C VAL A 39 33.32 -28.20 31.34
N GLU A 40 34.36 -27.45 31.03
CA GLU A 40 35.37 -27.83 30.03
C GLU A 40 36.15 -29.08 30.44
N ASP A 41 36.57 -29.15 31.70
CA ASP A 41 37.30 -30.30 32.24
C ASP A 41 36.44 -31.56 32.20
N TRP A 42 35.16 -31.45 32.56
CA TRP A 42 34.21 -32.56 32.41
C TRP A 42 34.02 -32.96 30.93
N ALA A 43 33.92 -32.00 30.02
CA ALA A 43 33.72 -32.28 28.60
C ALA A 43 34.93 -32.97 27.96
N LYS A 44 36.15 -32.69 28.44
CA LYS A 44 37.37 -33.41 28.04
C LYS A 44 37.37 -34.85 28.56
N ALA A 45 36.89 -35.06 29.78
CA ALA A 45 36.80 -36.40 30.37
C ALA A 45 35.68 -37.27 29.74
N ASN A 46 34.63 -36.65 29.18
CA ASN A 46 33.45 -37.35 28.66
C ASN A 46 33.12 -36.94 27.21
N PRO A 47 33.96 -37.29 26.21
CA PRO A 47 33.84 -36.74 24.86
C PRO A 47 32.54 -37.14 24.13
N GLY A 48 32.04 -38.37 24.34
CA GLY A 48 30.78 -38.84 23.72
C GLY A 48 29.56 -38.08 24.22
N GLU A 49 29.36 -38.03 25.55
CA GLU A 49 28.27 -37.27 26.17
C GLU A 49 28.39 -35.77 25.89
N ALA A 50 29.61 -35.23 25.89
CA ALA A 50 29.84 -33.82 25.55
C ALA A 50 29.44 -33.51 24.10
N SER A 51 29.67 -34.43 23.15
CA SER A 51 29.24 -34.25 21.76
C SER A 51 27.72 -34.21 21.63
N GLU A 52 27.02 -35.13 22.29
CA GLU A 52 25.55 -35.18 22.32
C GLU A 52 24.95 -33.90 22.92
N LEU A 53 25.47 -33.46 24.07
CA LEU A 53 25.00 -32.23 24.72
C LEU A 53 25.33 -30.97 23.90
N ARG A 54 26.44 -30.94 23.15
CA ARG A 54 26.75 -29.85 22.22
C ARG A 54 25.77 -29.80 21.06
N GLN A 55 25.40 -30.95 20.50
CA GLN A 55 24.40 -31.03 19.44
C GLN A 55 23.05 -30.51 19.94
N ARG A 56 22.58 -30.99 21.09
CA ARG A 56 21.34 -30.52 21.72
C ARG A 56 21.36 -29.01 21.99
N ALA A 57 22.48 -28.49 22.51
CA ALA A 57 22.66 -27.06 22.74
C ALA A 57 22.60 -26.24 21.43
N ALA A 58 23.14 -26.76 20.34
CA ALA A 58 23.10 -26.11 19.03
C ALA A 58 21.68 -26.10 18.45
N GLU A 59 20.96 -27.23 18.53
CA GLU A 59 19.56 -27.33 18.10
C GLU A 59 18.66 -26.39 18.91
N GLU A 60 18.84 -26.31 20.22
CA GLU A 60 18.10 -25.39 21.08
C GLU A 60 18.43 -23.92 20.79
N ALA A 61 19.70 -23.60 20.49
CA ALA A 61 20.11 -22.26 20.11
C ALA A 61 19.47 -21.82 18.77
N THR A 62 19.42 -22.71 17.77
CA THR A 62 18.73 -22.45 16.50
C THR A 62 17.24 -22.23 16.72
N ARG A 63 16.57 -23.12 17.46
CA ARG A 63 15.14 -22.98 17.79
C ARG A 63 14.84 -21.65 18.47
N LYS A 64 15.61 -21.28 19.52
CA LYS A 64 15.46 -19.99 20.21
C LYS A 64 15.72 -18.80 19.28
N HIS A 65 16.64 -18.93 18.33
CA HIS A 65 16.92 -17.87 17.36
C HIS A 65 15.75 -17.68 16.39
N GLU A 66 15.20 -18.77 15.86
CA GLU A 66 14.02 -18.75 14.98
C GLU A 66 12.79 -18.20 15.69
N GLU A 67 12.54 -18.62 16.94
CA GLU A 67 11.45 -18.10 17.79
C GLU A 67 11.59 -16.57 17.98
N ARG A 68 12.79 -16.06 18.28
CA ARG A 68 13.04 -14.61 18.41
C ARG A 68 12.86 -13.85 17.10
N ILE A 69 13.21 -14.45 15.97
CA ILE A 69 12.96 -13.84 14.65
C ILE A 69 11.44 -13.75 14.42
N ALA A 70 10.72 -14.83 14.67
CA ALA A 70 9.26 -14.87 14.52
C ALA A 70 8.56 -13.84 15.42
N GLU A 71 8.95 -13.75 16.68
CA GLU A 71 8.45 -12.75 17.64
C GLU A 71 8.68 -11.33 17.13
N ARG A 72 9.90 -10.98 16.71
CA ARG A 72 10.21 -9.65 16.15
C ARG A 72 9.43 -9.34 14.87
N LEU A 73 9.20 -10.35 14.03
CA LEU A 73 8.39 -10.18 12.82
C LEU A 73 6.92 -9.91 13.19
N GLN A 74 6.39 -10.60 14.21
CA GLN A 74 5.04 -10.38 14.71
C GLN A 74 4.89 -8.98 15.33
N GLU A 75 5.80 -8.57 16.20
CA GLU A 75 5.81 -7.22 16.80
C GLU A 75 5.81 -6.11 15.72
N ARG A 76 6.61 -6.30 14.66
CA ARG A 76 6.63 -5.39 13.50
C ARG A 76 5.31 -5.38 12.74
N ALA A 77 4.70 -6.55 12.56
CA ALA A 77 3.40 -6.68 11.89
C ALA A 77 2.30 -5.95 12.70
N ASP A 78 2.28 -6.13 14.01
CA ASP A 78 1.32 -5.50 14.92
C ASP A 78 1.50 -3.97 14.95
N ALA A 79 2.74 -3.49 15.08
CA ALA A 79 3.05 -2.06 14.99
C ALA A 79 2.64 -1.46 13.63
N ARG A 80 2.83 -2.21 12.55
CA ARG A 80 2.38 -1.80 11.21
C ARG A 80 0.87 -1.70 11.14
N ALA A 81 0.15 -2.73 11.61
CA ALA A 81 -1.32 -2.74 11.64
C ALA A 81 -1.88 -1.56 12.45
N ALA A 82 -1.27 -1.25 13.61
CA ALA A 82 -1.64 -0.09 14.42
C ALA A 82 -1.42 1.25 13.70
N SER A 83 -0.38 1.36 12.88
CA SER A 83 -0.05 2.59 12.14
C SER A 83 -0.80 2.77 10.81
N ALA A 84 -1.36 1.70 10.25
CA ALA A 84 -1.91 1.69 8.89
C ALA A 84 -3.03 2.72 8.66
N PRO A 85 -4.03 2.88 9.56
CA PRO A 85 -5.09 3.88 9.38
C PRO A 85 -4.54 5.31 9.28
N ARG A 86 -3.54 5.66 10.11
CA ARG A 86 -2.91 6.98 10.12
C ARG A 86 -2.12 7.24 8.83
N LYS A 87 -1.36 6.23 8.36
CA LYS A 87 -0.62 6.33 7.10
C LYS A 87 -1.56 6.48 5.90
N LEU A 88 -2.65 5.72 5.88
CA LEU A 88 -3.68 5.82 4.84
C LEU A 88 -4.35 7.19 4.84
N ALA A 89 -4.74 7.70 6.01
CA ALA A 89 -5.32 9.04 6.14
C ALA A 89 -4.38 10.13 5.60
N ALA A 90 -3.09 10.09 5.97
CA ALA A 90 -2.09 11.04 5.51
C ALA A 90 -1.89 10.98 3.98
N PHE A 91 -1.84 9.77 3.41
CA PHE A 91 -1.76 9.59 1.96
C PHE A 91 -2.98 10.19 1.26
N LEU A 92 -4.20 9.85 1.69
CA LEU A 92 -5.44 10.33 1.06
C LEU A 92 -5.51 11.87 1.08
N SER A 93 -5.14 12.50 2.20
CA SER A 93 -5.04 13.96 2.28
C SER A 93 -3.99 14.52 1.32
N ALA A 94 -2.81 13.91 1.25
CA ALA A 94 -1.73 14.38 0.38
C ALA A 94 -2.07 14.31 -1.12
N ILE A 95 -2.93 13.38 -1.54
CA ILE A 95 -3.35 13.26 -2.94
C ILE A 95 -4.58 14.11 -3.29
N GLY A 96 -5.18 14.82 -2.32
CA GLY A 96 -6.32 15.72 -2.54
C GLY A 96 -7.70 15.19 -2.13
N VAL A 97 -7.77 14.07 -1.40
CA VAL A 97 -9.05 13.55 -0.87
C VAL A 97 -9.49 14.36 0.35
N GLY A 98 -10.73 14.88 0.33
CA GLY A 98 -11.30 15.63 1.44
C GLY A 98 -11.68 14.76 2.64
N ASP A 99 -11.80 15.40 3.82
CA ASP A 99 -11.95 14.74 5.11
C ASP A 99 -13.07 13.70 5.17
N VAL A 100 -14.29 14.05 4.72
CA VAL A 100 -15.45 13.15 4.77
C VAL A 100 -15.20 11.85 3.98
N THR A 101 -14.58 11.95 2.81
CA THR A 101 -14.27 10.78 1.98
C THR A 101 -13.11 9.98 2.57
N ARG A 102 -12.07 10.67 3.07
CA ARG A 102 -10.94 10.04 3.76
C ARG A 102 -11.41 9.22 4.96
N ASP A 103 -12.22 9.83 5.83
CA ASP A 103 -12.67 9.19 7.06
C ASP A 103 -13.56 7.99 6.77
N ALA A 104 -14.35 8.04 5.68
CA ALA A 104 -15.09 6.88 5.19
C ALA A 104 -14.18 5.75 4.69
N VAL A 105 -13.08 6.06 3.99
CA VAL A 105 -12.10 5.05 3.52
C VAL A 105 -11.32 4.44 4.68
N VAL A 106 -10.92 5.24 5.67
CA VAL A 106 -10.10 4.81 6.81
C VAL A 106 -10.92 4.05 7.85
N GLY A 107 -12.19 4.41 8.05
CA GLY A 107 -13.06 3.85 9.09
C GLY A 107 -13.72 2.54 8.69
N SER A 108 -14.72 2.60 7.82
CA SER A 108 -15.50 1.42 7.39
C SER A 108 -16.01 1.60 5.97
N LEU A 109 -15.52 0.75 5.07
CA LEU A 109 -15.97 0.68 3.68
C LEU A 109 -17.13 -0.30 3.57
N GLU A 110 -18.32 0.22 3.28
CA GLU A 110 -19.46 -0.61 2.93
C GLU A 110 -19.31 -1.16 1.51
N GLU A 111 -19.62 -2.45 1.34
CA GLU A 111 -19.56 -3.08 0.03
C GLU A 111 -20.65 -2.53 -0.88
N THR A 112 -20.25 -1.82 -1.93
CA THR A 112 -21.15 -1.21 -2.91
C THR A 112 -20.87 -1.73 -4.32
N VAL A 113 -21.79 -1.48 -5.25
CA VAL A 113 -21.53 -1.71 -6.70
C VAL A 113 -20.29 -0.93 -7.15
N ALA A 114 -20.14 0.32 -6.70
CA ALA A 114 -18.97 1.14 -6.98
C ALA A 114 -17.68 0.51 -6.43
N LEU A 115 -17.67 0.06 -5.18
CA LEU A 115 -16.49 -0.55 -4.57
C LEU A 115 -16.09 -1.86 -5.27
N ARG A 116 -17.06 -2.72 -5.60
CA ARG A 116 -16.81 -3.94 -6.39
C ARG A 116 -16.22 -3.64 -7.75
N ALA A 117 -16.75 -2.64 -8.45
CA ALA A 117 -16.22 -2.21 -9.75
C ALA A 117 -14.77 -1.73 -9.62
N VAL A 118 -14.46 -0.93 -8.60
CA VAL A 118 -13.09 -0.46 -8.36
C VAL A 118 -12.15 -1.61 -8.00
N LYS A 119 -12.59 -2.59 -7.18
CA LYS A 119 -11.80 -3.79 -6.86
C LYS A 119 -11.41 -4.62 -8.09
N GLU A 120 -12.29 -4.72 -9.08
CA GLU A 120 -11.95 -5.39 -10.34
C GLU A 120 -11.04 -4.52 -11.21
N TRP A 121 -11.34 -3.22 -11.29
CA TRP A 121 -10.53 -2.26 -12.04
C TRP A 121 -9.09 -2.16 -11.54
N THR A 122 -8.81 -2.25 -10.23
CA THR A 122 -7.43 -2.22 -9.72
C THR A 122 -6.59 -3.41 -10.20
N LYS A 123 -7.22 -4.48 -10.69
CA LYS A 123 -6.54 -5.64 -11.29
C LYS A 123 -6.22 -5.43 -12.77
N THR A 124 -7.08 -4.71 -13.49
CA THR A 124 -7.00 -4.56 -14.96
C THR A 124 -6.42 -3.22 -15.40
N GLY A 125 -6.54 -2.17 -14.59
CA GLY A 125 -6.15 -0.80 -14.93
C GLY A 125 -7.07 -0.17 -15.98
N GLY A 126 -6.53 0.76 -16.77
CA GLY A 126 -7.30 1.50 -17.77
C GLY A 126 -8.20 2.57 -17.16
N ILE A 127 -9.25 2.96 -17.89
CA ILE A 127 -10.18 4.02 -17.47
C ILE A 127 -11.44 3.38 -16.86
N LEU A 128 -11.90 3.85 -15.71
CA LEU A 128 -13.16 3.41 -15.08
C LEU A 128 -14.09 4.60 -14.97
N LEU A 129 -15.32 4.47 -15.47
CA LEU A 129 -16.37 5.46 -15.31
C LEU A 129 -17.47 4.92 -14.40
N LEU A 130 -17.61 5.51 -13.23
CA LEU A 130 -18.67 5.24 -12.26
C LEU A 130 -19.79 6.27 -12.43
N LEU A 131 -20.94 5.83 -12.94
CA LEU A 131 -22.17 6.60 -13.06
C LEU A 131 -23.14 6.25 -11.93
N GLY A 132 -24.14 7.09 -11.67
CA GLY A 132 -25.25 6.76 -10.77
C GLY A 132 -25.58 7.83 -9.74
N SER A 133 -26.65 7.65 -8.97
CA SER A 133 -27.18 8.68 -8.07
C SER A 133 -26.23 9.07 -6.92
N LYS A 134 -26.47 10.24 -6.32
CA LYS A 134 -25.69 10.72 -5.16
C LYS A 134 -25.83 9.76 -3.98
N GLY A 135 -24.70 9.42 -3.35
CA GLY A 135 -24.68 8.58 -2.15
C GLY A 135 -24.41 7.09 -2.39
N THR A 136 -24.24 6.65 -3.64
CA THR A 136 -23.96 5.24 -4.01
C THR A 136 -22.50 4.78 -3.80
N GLY A 137 -21.71 5.53 -3.04
CA GLY A 137 -20.32 5.15 -2.69
C GLY A 137 -19.24 5.42 -3.75
N LYS A 138 -19.55 5.98 -4.93
CA LYS A 138 -18.60 6.20 -6.04
C LYS A 138 -17.31 6.94 -5.65
N THR A 139 -17.46 8.11 -5.02
CA THR A 139 -16.35 8.96 -4.56
C THR A 139 -15.45 8.22 -3.56
N THR A 140 -16.06 7.53 -2.60
CA THR A 140 -15.34 6.73 -1.58
C THR A 140 -14.60 5.55 -2.22
N ALA A 141 -15.26 4.84 -3.14
CA ALA A 141 -14.65 3.75 -3.90
C ALA A 141 -13.47 4.25 -4.74
N ALA A 142 -13.58 5.39 -5.41
CA ALA A 142 -12.50 5.98 -6.19
C ALA A 142 -11.28 6.31 -5.30
N ALA A 143 -11.50 6.98 -4.16
CA ALA A 143 -10.43 7.30 -3.21
C ALA A 143 -9.73 6.04 -2.67
N TRP A 144 -10.48 4.98 -2.35
CA TRP A 144 -9.92 3.69 -1.96
C TRP A 144 -9.12 3.04 -3.10
N GLY A 145 -9.61 3.08 -4.34
CA GLY A 145 -8.89 2.55 -5.50
C GLY A 145 -7.52 3.20 -5.68
N LEU A 146 -7.41 4.51 -5.42
CA LEU A 146 -6.14 5.23 -5.47
C LEU A 146 -5.15 4.77 -4.40
N SER A 147 -5.59 4.37 -3.21
CA SER A 147 -4.67 3.80 -2.20
C SER A 147 -4.17 2.41 -2.56
N MET A 148 -4.89 1.67 -3.41
CA MET A 148 -4.46 0.35 -3.88
C MET A 148 -3.39 0.43 -4.98
N LEU A 149 -3.41 1.50 -5.78
CA LEU A 149 -2.46 1.69 -6.89
C LEU A 149 -1.38 2.74 -6.61
N GLY A 150 -1.58 3.60 -5.61
CA GLY A 150 -0.66 4.64 -5.17
C GLY A 150 0.44 4.13 -4.24
N VAL A 151 0.98 2.94 -4.51
CA VAL A 151 2.05 2.31 -3.72
C VAL A 151 3.39 2.32 -4.47
N THR A 152 4.49 2.23 -3.74
CA THR A 152 5.86 2.22 -4.27
C THR A 152 6.13 1.03 -5.21
N THR A 153 5.57 -0.15 -4.92
CA THR A 153 5.82 -1.38 -5.68
C THR A 153 4.57 -1.91 -6.37
N TRP A 154 4.60 -2.02 -7.71
CA TRP A 154 3.73 -2.93 -8.45
C TRP A 154 4.61 -3.85 -9.31
N PRO A 155 4.46 -5.18 -9.23
CA PRO A 155 5.33 -6.14 -9.93
C PRO A 155 4.99 -6.31 -11.42
N ARG A 156 3.96 -5.63 -11.95
CA ARG A 156 3.58 -5.73 -13.36
C ARG A 156 3.75 -4.40 -14.06
N CYS A 157 4.87 -4.26 -14.75
CA CYS A 157 4.92 -3.44 -15.94
C CYS A 157 3.82 -3.93 -16.90
N PHE A 158 2.83 -3.09 -17.21
CA PHE A 158 1.76 -3.40 -18.19
C PHE A 158 2.25 -3.29 -19.65
N CYS A 159 3.54 -3.53 -19.87
CA CYS A 159 4.26 -3.18 -21.09
C CYS A 159 4.91 -4.40 -21.75
N ASP A 160 4.14 -5.44 -22.05
CA ASP A 160 4.59 -6.46 -23.02
C ASP A 160 4.94 -5.85 -24.40
N ARG A 161 4.49 -4.62 -24.69
CA ARG A 161 4.73 -3.95 -25.98
C ARG A 161 5.71 -2.77 -25.94
N CYS A 162 6.02 -2.19 -24.77
CA CYS A 162 6.93 -1.04 -24.69
C CYS A 162 8.40 -1.46 -24.47
N CYS A 163 8.63 -2.55 -23.73
CA CYS A 163 9.98 -2.98 -23.33
C CYS A 163 10.50 -4.21 -24.09
N GLY A 164 9.74 -4.83 -25.01
CA GLY A 164 10.23 -5.90 -25.87
C GLY A 164 10.90 -7.08 -25.14
N GLY A 165 10.47 -7.38 -23.92
CA GLY A 165 11.04 -8.49 -23.12
C GLY A 165 12.27 -8.16 -22.27
N GLY A 166 12.65 -6.89 -22.06
CA GLY A 166 13.75 -6.54 -21.14
C GLY A 166 13.80 -5.07 -20.70
N PRO A 167 14.41 -4.75 -19.55
CA PRO A 167 14.50 -3.38 -19.04
C PRO A 167 15.37 -2.50 -19.96
N ARG A 168 14.85 -1.35 -20.40
CA ARG A 168 15.60 -0.30 -21.12
C ARG A 168 16.30 0.64 -20.12
N GLU A 169 17.43 1.23 -20.50
CA GLU A 169 18.21 2.17 -19.68
C GLU A 169 17.45 3.46 -19.35
N ASP A 170 16.47 3.78 -20.18
CA ASP A 170 15.56 4.93 -20.15
C ASP A 170 14.20 4.61 -19.48
N CYS A 171 14.08 3.42 -18.88
CA CYS A 171 12.93 3.08 -18.06
C CYS A 171 12.98 3.86 -16.73
N LEU A 172 11.96 4.68 -16.47
CA LEU A 172 11.78 5.40 -15.19
C LEU A 172 11.77 4.49 -13.94
N VAL A 173 11.74 3.17 -14.12
CA VAL A 173 11.78 2.13 -13.07
C VAL A 173 13.15 1.42 -13.01
N GLY A 174 14.19 2.05 -13.58
CA GLY A 174 15.54 1.51 -13.79
C GLY A 174 16.09 0.63 -12.66
N ALA A 175 16.75 -0.46 -13.05
CA ALA A 175 17.47 -1.43 -12.21
C ALA A 175 16.69 -2.11 -11.05
N GLY A 176 15.43 -1.75 -10.80
CA GLY A 176 14.61 -2.24 -9.69
C GLY A 176 13.96 -3.61 -9.89
N HIS A 177 14.24 -4.34 -10.97
CA HIS A 177 13.60 -5.62 -11.28
C HIS A 177 13.95 -6.77 -10.31
N ARG A 178 14.86 -6.54 -9.35
CA ARG A 178 15.13 -7.46 -8.22
C ARG A 178 15.07 -6.77 -6.87
N ALA A 179 14.25 -5.73 -6.71
CA ALA A 179 13.93 -5.26 -5.38
C ALA A 179 13.08 -6.34 -4.69
N ARG A 180 13.64 -6.96 -3.65
CA ARG A 180 12.88 -7.77 -2.69
C ARG A 180 11.63 -6.98 -2.31
N VAL A 181 10.47 -7.55 -2.57
CA VAL A 181 9.17 -7.00 -2.18
C VAL A 181 9.10 -7.06 -0.66
N SER A 182 9.48 -5.98 -0.01
CA SER A 182 9.20 -5.76 1.40
C SER A 182 8.87 -4.28 1.56
N GLU A 183 7.64 -4.01 2.01
CA GLU A 183 7.14 -2.68 2.43
C GLU A 183 6.48 -1.86 1.30
N GLU A 184 5.24 -2.23 0.98
CA GLU A 184 4.27 -1.38 0.26
C GLU A 184 4.04 -0.09 1.06
N GLU A 185 4.84 0.93 0.76
CA GLU A 185 4.63 2.28 1.24
C GLU A 185 3.75 3.05 0.26
N LEU A 186 2.73 3.71 0.80
CA LEU A 186 1.90 4.64 0.06
C LEU A 186 2.79 5.79 -0.43
N ASN A 187 2.75 6.09 -1.73
CA ASN A 187 3.53 7.14 -2.36
C ASN A 187 2.59 8.21 -2.93
N PRO A 188 2.40 9.33 -2.22
CA PRO A 188 1.56 10.43 -2.70
C PRO A 188 1.96 10.95 -4.08
N ALA A 189 3.23 10.89 -4.49
CA ALA A 189 3.64 11.39 -5.80
C ALA A 189 3.03 10.61 -6.98
N LYS A 190 2.54 9.39 -6.75
CA LYS A 190 1.97 8.53 -7.81
C LYS A 190 0.46 8.65 -8.00
N ALA A 191 -0.25 9.37 -7.13
CA ALA A 191 -1.71 9.45 -7.19
C ALA A 191 -2.23 10.86 -6.99
N ARG A 192 -3.29 11.23 -7.72
CA ARG A 192 -4.02 12.49 -7.50
C ARG A 192 -5.51 12.29 -7.60
N PHE A 193 -6.22 12.96 -6.70
CA PHE A 193 -7.66 13.01 -6.62
C PHE A 193 -8.10 14.45 -6.84
N PHE A 194 -8.77 14.74 -7.96
CA PHE A 194 -9.30 16.05 -8.26
C PHE A 194 -10.82 16.02 -8.30
N LYS A 195 -11.46 17.04 -7.71
CA LYS A 195 -12.84 17.37 -8.03
C LYS A 195 -12.88 17.99 -9.43
N ALA A 196 -13.82 17.56 -10.26
CA ALA A 196 -13.98 18.07 -11.63
C ALA A 196 -14.09 19.61 -11.66
N GLY A 197 -14.89 20.18 -10.76
CA GLY A 197 -15.02 21.65 -10.65
C GLY A 197 -13.71 22.36 -10.28
N HIS A 198 -12.83 21.76 -9.47
CA HIS A 198 -11.52 22.34 -9.16
C HIS A 198 -10.57 22.27 -10.37
N LEU A 199 -10.61 21.17 -11.12
CA LEU A 199 -9.82 21.01 -12.34
C LEU A 199 -10.28 21.99 -13.44
N ALA A 200 -11.60 22.17 -13.60
CA ALA A 200 -12.18 23.15 -14.52
C ALA A 200 -11.78 24.58 -14.13
N ALA A 201 -11.90 24.93 -12.84
CA ALA A 201 -11.47 26.24 -12.34
C ALA A 201 -9.97 26.50 -12.55
N ALA A 202 -9.14 25.44 -12.59
CA ALA A 202 -7.70 25.56 -12.85
C ALA A 202 -7.41 26.22 -14.21
N LEU A 203 -8.26 26.03 -15.23
CA LEU A 203 -8.05 26.61 -16.57
C LEU A 203 -8.03 28.14 -16.59
N HIS A 204 -8.64 28.79 -15.59
CA HIS A 204 -8.84 30.22 -15.55
C HIS A 204 -7.97 30.95 -14.52
N ARG A 205 -7.14 30.22 -13.76
CA ARG A 205 -6.26 30.80 -12.74
C ARG A 205 -4.78 30.74 -13.15
N PRO A 206 -3.98 31.76 -12.81
CA PRO A 206 -2.52 31.69 -12.95
C PRO A 206 -1.96 30.45 -12.26
N GLY A 207 -1.05 29.73 -12.92
CA GLY A 207 -0.45 28.49 -12.43
C GLY A 207 -1.34 27.25 -12.51
N GLY A 208 -2.55 27.35 -13.09
CA GLY A 208 -3.43 26.20 -13.28
C GLY A 208 -2.92 25.17 -14.29
N GLU A 209 -2.05 25.56 -15.21
CA GLU A 209 -1.36 24.67 -16.15
C GLU A 209 -0.62 23.54 -15.41
N ALA A 210 0.03 23.84 -14.28
CA ALA A 210 0.73 22.85 -13.48
C ALA A 210 -0.21 21.76 -12.92
N ILE A 211 -1.46 22.11 -12.60
CA ILE A 211 -2.48 21.16 -12.11
C ILE A 211 -2.88 20.20 -13.24
N TRP A 212 -3.08 20.74 -14.45
CA TRP A 212 -3.40 19.93 -15.62
C TRP A 212 -2.24 19.04 -16.05
N ASP A 213 -1.02 19.56 -16.02
CA ASP A 213 0.20 18.80 -16.27
C ASP A 213 0.36 17.64 -15.29
N GLU A 214 0.08 17.89 -14.01
CA GLU A 214 0.07 16.86 -12.98
C GLU A 214 -1.02 15.80 -13.25
N ALA A 215 -2.25 16.21 -13.59
CA ALA A 215 -3.33 15.29 -13.93
C ALA A 215 -2.98 14.42 -15.16
N ARG A 216 -2.31 14.98 -16.16
CA ARG A 216 -1.82 14.24 -17.34
C ARG A 216 -0.75 13.22 -16.94
N LYS A 217 0.24 13.65 -16.14
CA LYS A 217 1.48 12.90 -15.86
C LYS A 217 1.41 11.90 -14.71
N VAL A 218 0.56 12.15 -13.72
CA VAL A 218 0.42 11.28 -12.53
C VAL A 218 0.08 9.85 -12.92
N TYR A 219 0.64 8.88 -12.21
CA TYR A 219 0.43 7.47 -12.51
C TYR A 219 -1.05 7.07 -12.40
N VAL A 220 -1.69 7.32 -11.24
CA VAL A 220 -3.12 7.05 -11.03
C VAL A 220 -3.87 8.34 -10.77
N LEU A 221 -4.99 8.52 -11.47
CA LEU A 221 -5.82 9.72 -11.38
C LEU A 221 -7.26 9.35 -10.98
N ALA A 222 -7.85 10.15 -10.10
CA ALA A 222 -9.29 10.22 -9.92
C ALA A 222 -9.81 11.61 -10.31
N ILE A 223 -10.84 11.65 -11.14
CA ILE A 223 -11.63 12.85 -11.42
C ILE A 223 -13.04 12.62 -10.89
N ASP A 224 -13.38 13.32 -9.83
CA ASP A 224 -14.59 13.07 -9.06
C ASP A 224 -15.66 14.15 -9.28
N ASP A 225 -16.92 13.72 -9.30
CA ASP A 225 -18.11 14.55 -9.50
C ASP A 225 -18.13 15.31 -10.86
N LEU A 226 -17.72 14.65 -11.95
CA LEU A 226 -17.92 15.17 -13.32
C LEU A 226 -19.43 15.41 -13.57
N GLY A 227 -19.76 16.56 -14.14
CA GLY A 227 -21.11 17.04 -14.44
C GLY A 227 -21.57 18.19 -13.55
N ARG A 228 -20.77 18.56 -12.55
CA ARG A 228 -21.06 19.68 -11.62
C ARG A 228 -20.25 20.94 -11.92
N GLU A 229 -19.24 20.84 -12.78
CA GLU A 229 -18.44 21.98 -13.22
C GLU A 229 -19.27 22.97 -14.05
N TYR A 230 -18.88 24.24 -14.01
CA TYR A 230 -19.47 25.25 -14.88
C TYR A 230 -19.09 24.91 -16.33
N SER A 231 -20.11 24.76 -17.18
CA SER A 231 -19.92 24.70 -18.63
C SER A 231 -19.34 26.02 -19.09
N ASP A 232 -18.12 26.02 -19.60
CA ASP A 232 -17.54 27.22 -20.16
C ASP A 232 -18.17 27.51 -21.54
N GLN A 233 -18.50 28.78 -21.79
CA GLN A 233 -19.16 29.18 -23.04
C GLN A 233 -18.30 28.92 -24.29
N HIS A 234 -17.00 28.69 -24.11
CA HIS A 234 -16.01 28.55 -25.18
C HIS A 234 -15.51 27.10 -25.38
N GLY A 235 -15.97 26.13 -24.59
CA GLY A 235 -15.65 24.70 -24.75
C GLY A 235 -14.20 24.30 -24.46
N ARG A 236 -13.39 25.17 -23.83
CA ARG A 236 -12.01 24.88 -23.44
C ARG A 236 -11.96 23.75 -22.42
N TRP A 237 -12.86 23.71 -21.45
CA TRP A 237 -12.97 22.59 -20.50
C TRP A 237 -13.13 21.26 -21.21
N LEU A 238 -14.05 21.20 -22.18
CA LEU A 238 -14.34 19.98 -22.91
C LEU A 238 -13.13 19.53 -23.76
N ALA A 239 -12.46 20.48 -24.42
CA ALA A 239 -11.26 20.20 -25.20
C ALA A 239 -10.10 19.69 -24.32
N GLU A 240 -9.87 20.29 -23.16
CA GLU A 240 -8.79 19.90 -22.24
C GLU A 240 -9.07 18.54 -21.57
N LEU A 241 -10.32 18.31 -21.15
CA LEU A 241 -10.76 17.02 -20.62
C LEU A 241 -10.59 15.91 -21.66
N ASP A 242 -10.94 16.21 -22.91
CA ASP A 242 -10.78 15.28 -24.01
C ASP A 242 -9.30 14.90 -24.23
N LEU A 243 -8.41 15.89 -24.33
CA LEU A 243 -6.97 15.66 -24.47
C LEU A 243 -6.41 14.89 -23.27
N LEU A 244 -6.87 15.20 -22.06
CA LEU A 244 -6.45 14.49 -20.84
C LEU A 244 -6.85 13.01 -20.89
N ILE A 245 -8.08 12.72 -21.30
CA ILE A 245 -8.58 11.34 -21.43
C ILE A 245 -7.80 10.61 -22.53
N ASP A 246 -7.51 11.27 -23.65
CA ASP A 246 -6.73 10.71 -24.77
C ASP A 246 -5.30 10.36 -24.34
N ASP A 247 -4.56 11.29 -23.75
CA ASP A 247 -3.19 11.07 -23.28
C ASP A 247 -3.12 9.88 -22.30
N ARG A 248 -4.08 9.81 -21.38
CA ARG A 248 -4.12 8.76 -20.36
C ARG A 248 -4.57 7.41 -20.94
N HIS A 249 -5.45 7.43 -21.94
CA HIS A 249 -5.86 6.26 -22.69
C HIS A 249 -4.68 5.67 -23.47
N GLU A 250 -3.99 6.49 -24.27
CA GLU A 250 -2.82 6.08 -25.05
C GLU A 250 -1.71 5.51 -24.17
N MET A 251 -1.42 6.16 -23.04
CA MET A 251 -0.39 5.74 -22.08
C MET A 251 -0.87 4.66 -21.11
N ARG A 252 -2.13 4.20 -21.23
CA ARG A 252 -2.78 3.21 -20.35
C ARG A 252 -2.67 3.54 -18.85
N ARG A 253 -2.71 4.82 -18.50
CA ARG A 253 -2.61 5.27 -17.11
C ARG A 253 -3.93 5.06 -16.38
N PRO A 254 -3.94 4.32 -15.24
CA PRO A 254 -5.17 4.09 -14.49
C PRO A 254 -5.91 5.39 -14.15
N THR A 255 -7.18 5.47 -14.53
CA THR A 255 -8.01 6.65 -14.29
C THR A 255 -9.39 6.25 -13.81
N ILE A 256 -9.84 6.73 -12.65
CA ILE A 256 -11.23 6.61 -12.21
C ILE A 256 -11.94 7.94 -12.42
N ILE A 257 -13.12 7.89 -13.01
CA ILE A 257 -14.02 9.01 -13.18
C ILE A 257 -15.31 8.70 -12.42
N THR A 258 -15.83 9.66 -11.66
CA THR A 258 -17.16 9.55 -11.06
C THR A 258 -18.09 10.64 -11.59
N SER A 259 -19.35 10.30 -11.83
CA SER A 259 -20.36 11.26 -12.24
C SER A 259 -21.73 10.87 -11.69
N ASN A 260 -22.56 11.87 -11.38
CA ASN A 260 -23.96 11.62 -10.99
C ASN A 260 -24.91 11.59 -12.20
N LEU A 261 -24.39 11.73 -13.42
CA LEU A 261 -25.16 11.67 -14.65
C LEU A 261 -25.52 10.22 -14.99
N SER A 262 -26.64 10.04 -15.68
CA SER A 262 -26.95 8.82 -16.41
C SER A 262 -26.05 8.67 -17.64
N PRO A 263 -25.93 7.47 -18.23
CA PRO A 263 -25.14 7.27 -19.45
C PRO A 263 -25.55 8.21 -20.60
N LYS A 264 -26.86 8.47 -20.76
CA LYS A 264 -27.38 9.35 -21.80
C LYS A 264 -26.98 10.80 -21.57
N GLU A 265 -27.20 11.31 -20.35
CA GLU A 265 -26.81 12.68 -19.98
C GLU A 265 -25.29 12.90 -20.06
N PHE A 266 -24.50 11.86 -19.75
CA PHE A 266 -23.04 11.93 -19.88
C PHE A 266 -22.62 12.12 -21.34
N ILE A 267 -23.21 11.36 -22.27
CA ILE A 267 -22.95 11.49 -23.72
C ILE A 267 -23.41 12.85 -24.23
N GLU A 268 -24.60 13.30 -23.84
CA GLU A 268 -25.13 14.60 -24.26
C GLU A 268 -24.23 15.76 -23.80
N ARG A 269 -23.61 15.63 -22.61
CA ARG A 269 -22.76 16.68 -22.05
C ARG A 269 -21.32 16.65 -22.59
N TYR A 270 -20.72 15.47 -22.72
CA TYR A 270 -19.28 15.32 -23.05
C TYR A 270 -19.02 14.84 -24.47
N GLY A 271 -20.06 14.46 -25.20
CA GLY A 271 -19.98 13.96 -26.57
C GLY A 271 -19.61 12.50 -26.67
N GLU A 272 -19.96 11.90 -27.81
CA GLU A 272 -19.75 10.48 -28.10
C GLU A 272 -18.26 10.11 -28.08
N ARG A 273 -17.37 11.03 -28.49
CA ARG A 273 -15.94 10.76 -28.60
C ARG A 273 -15.28 10.48 -27.25
N ILE A 274 -15.63 11.24 -26.20
CA ILE A 274 -15.13 10.99 -24.84
C ILE A 274 -15.73 9.67 -24.32
N ALA A 275 -17.05 9.48 -24.50
CA ALA A 275 -17.74 8.28 -24.06
C ALA A 275 -17.15 7.01 -24.72
N ASP A 276 -16.84 7.06 -26.00
CA ASP A 276 -16.29 5.95 -26.76
C ASP A 276 -14.87 5.58 -26.30
N ARG A 277 -13.98 6.56 -26.09
CA ARG A 277 -12.64 6.29 -25.51
C ARG A 277 -12.71 5.62 -24.14
N ILE A 278 -13.65 6.05 -23.29
CA ILE A 278 -13.88 5.43 -21.99
C ILE A 278 -14.36 3.97 -22.17
N ARG A 279 -15.17 3.67 -23.18
CA ARG A 279 -15.64 2.29 -23.46
C ARG A 279 -14.56 1.40 -24.07
N GLN A 280 -13.72 1.92 -24.96
CA GLN A 280 -12.72 1.13 -25.69
C GLN A 280 -11.63 0.52 -24.77
N MET A 281 -11.27 1.21 -23.69
CA MET A 281 -10.22 0.77 -22.77
C MET A 281 -10.65 0.73 -21.31
N GLY A 282 -11.96 0.77 -21.07
CA GLY A 282 -12.47 1.01 -19.74
C GLY A 282 -13.74 0.27 -19.38
N LEU A 283 -14.05 0.34 -18.09
CA LEU A 283 -15.25 -0.23 -17.52
C LEU A 283 -16.22 0.92 -17.23
N VAL A 284 -17.45 0.85 -17.76
CA VAL A 284 -18.53 1.78 -17.41
C VAL A 284 -19.50 1.06 -16.49
N VAL A 285 -19.67 1.56 -15.27
CA VAL A 285 -20.55 0.95 -14.27
C VAL A 285 -21.59 1.94 -13.82
N ASN A 286 -22.86 1.59 -14.00
CA ASN A 286 -23.97 2.31 -13.42
C ASN A 286 -24.23 1.80 -11.99
N CYS A 287 -23.92 2.63 -11.00
CA CYS A 287 -24.06 2.33 -9.60
C CYS A 287 -25.47 2.67 -9.13
N VAL A 288 -26.28 1.63 -8.92
CA VAL A 288 -27.64 1.74 -8.36
C VAL A 288 -27.59 1.30 -6.90
N GLY A 289 -28.25 2.04 -6.02
CA GLY A 289 -28.35 1.73 -4.59
C GLY A 289 -28.90 2.90 -3.76
N GLU A 290 -29.21 2.63 -2.50
CA GLU A 290 -29.62 3.65 -1.54
C GLU A 290 -28.44 4.56 -1.17
N SER A 291 -28.73 5.80 -0.79
CA SER A 291 -27.70 6.76 -0.39
C SER A 291 -27.10 6.38 0.97
N LEU A 292 -25.81 6.07 0.99
CA LEU A 292 -25.03 5.75 2.20
C LEU A 292 -24.66 6.98 3.05
N ARG A 293 -25.01 8.18 2.61
CA ARG A 293 -24.81 9.38 3.42
C ARG A 293 -25.75 9.29 4.62
N ARG A 294 -25.21 9.15 5.84
CA ARG A 294 -26.03 9.21 7.06
C ARG A 294 -26.94 10.43 6.99
N LYS A 295 -28.24 10.24 7.23
CA LYS A 295 -29.15 11.36 7.48
C LYS A 295 -28.57 12.10 8.68
N ALA A 296 -28.27 13.38 8.51
CA ALA A 296 -27.96 14.24 9.65
C ALA A 296 -29.20 14.19 10.55
N GLY A 297 -29.05 13.56 11.72
CA GLY A 297 -29.99 13.65 12.83
C GLY A 297 -29.63 14.83 13.71
#